data_AF-A0A5E7H059-F1
#
_entry.id   AF-A0A5E7H059-F1
#
_cell.length_a   1.000
_cell.length_b   1.000
_cell.length_c   1.000
_cell.angle_alpha   90.00
_cell.angle_beta   90.00
_cell.angle_gamma   90.00
#
_symmetry.space_group_name_H-M   'P 1'
#
loop_
_entity.id
_entity.type
_entity.pdbx_description
1 polymer ?
#
loop_
_entity_poly.entity_id
_entity_poly.type
_entity_poly.pdbx_seq_one_letter_code
_entity_poly.pdbx_strand_id
1 'polypeptide(L)'
;MNIEEIFKNLFIPGFSSLDNLCRLLKVEQDKLLAFLYKKKSSHYVSFFIPKKNGTRRTIKAPKRVMKRLQRELLVHLEKFYSPKSSSHGFVKGRSIKTNAQVHAGKRYVFNIDLKDFFENVHFGRVRNLFMAEPFKAPHNVATVMAQICCSEGRLAQGAPTSPLISNMICRKLDAQLQALAKSGKCHFTRYADDISFSFTSTLRHLPKDIVEISEDRRAIPGRMLEEIIKANGFTINSEKTRLQHRSQRQMVTGLVVNEVPNVTRDFVRLTSSMINALKRYGAELAEAKYLEILKGDSQPLQVRQNVRVRENAGDFFIKVVKGRLNYIQMVRGRSDRVYRRLAYDFTVAIGRENPEFKKSPEEILGNSIFVVKNITDDSQGTAFLLDGVGIVTNEHVVSGVSKTMAPHMISFQRVGENKEYAAELILSDKKADLAIFQPNGEFRNIPPLRKANRTTIRPMESVLSIGFPKYRDGSAHYIARGHTTQRRRQVDLDLWLVDFTLIEGNSGGPFFNDSMEVIGVAARGASNNIESALYGFIPLESLNRFIARKDFVFLKKIHELSGSKLLGPLTMRSGNGVFSEVYLAGKYGGCRLKPAKI
;
A
#
# COMPACT_ATOMS: atom_id res chain seq x y z
N MET A 1 33.26 30.34 1.96
CA MET A 1 32.67 28.99 2.09
C MET A 1 32.59 28.68 3.58
N ASN A 2 31.40 28.45 4.14
CA ASN A 2 31.18 28.41 5.59
C ASN A 2 31.86 27.17 6.21
N ILE A 3 32.68 27.36 7.25
CA ILE A 3 33.41 26.28 7.94
C ILE A 3 32.45 25.23 8.53
N GLU A 4 31.26 25.62 8.98
CA GLU A 4 30.24 24.68 9.45
C GLU A 4 29.67 23.81 8.31
N GLU A 5 29.63 24.33 7.09
CA GLU A 5 29.15 23.62 5.90
C GLU A 5 30.24 22.67 5.37
N ILE A 6 31.51 23.05 5.49
CA ILE A 6 32.66 22.17 5.25
C ILE A 6 32.70 21.05 6.30
N PHE A 7 32.50 21.35 7.58
CA PHE A 7 32.41 20.34 8.64
C PHE A 7 31.19 19.41 8.46
N LYS A 8 30.00 19.93 8.14
CA LYS A 8 28.85 19.09 7.79
C LYS A 8 29.15 18.17 6.62
N ASN A 9 29.82 18.65 5.57
CA ASN A 9 30.19 17.82 4.43
C ASN A 9 31.34 16.83 4.71
N LEU A 10 32.22 17.12 5.68
CA LEU A 10 33.28 16.22 6.12
C LEU A 10 32.75 15.06 6.98
N PHE A 11 31.74 15.31 7.82
CA PHE A 11 31.28 14.38 8.85
C PHE A 11 29.91 13.72 8.55
N ILE A 12 29.24 14.11 7.46
CA ILE A 12 28.07 13.37 6.94
C ILE A 12 28.59 12.32 5.93
N PRO A 13 28.37 11.02 6.17
CA PRO A 13 28.73 9.99 5.21
C PRO A 13 28.05 10.25 3.84
N GLY A 14 28.86 10.43 2.78
CA GLY A 14 28.41 10.75 1.42
C GLY A 14 29.22 10.00 0.34
N PHE A 15 28.95 10.29 -0.94
CA PHE A 15 29.65 9.65 -2.07
C PHE A 15 30.86 10.43 -2.57
N SER A 16 31.37 11.38 -1.77
CA SER A 16 32.45 12.31 -2.12
C SER A 16 33.86 11.71 -2.03
N SER A 17 34.06 10.64 -1.26
CA SER A 17 35.34 9.95 -1.12
C SER A 17 35.14 8.46 -0.87
N LEU A 18 36.19 7.66 -1.09
CA LEU A 18 36.13 6.22 -0.85
C LEU A 18 35.97 5.90 0.64
N ASP A 19 36.63 6.67 1.50
CA ASP A 19 36.51 6.56 2.96
C ASP A 19 35.07 6.82 3.43
N ASN A 20 34.42 7.85 2.90
CA ASN A 20 33.01 8.13 3.21
C ASN A 20 32.07 7.02 2.71
N LEU A 21 32.32 6.46 1.52
CA LEU A 21 31.58 5.29 1.03
C LEU A 21 31.78 4.07 1.96
N CYS A 22 33.00 3.83 2.44
CA CYS A 22 33.31 2.74 3.35
C CYS A 22 32.58 2.89 4.70
N ARG A 23 32.51 4.12 5.24
CA ARG A 23 31.70 4.43 6.43
C ARG A 23 30.20 4.16 6.19
N LEU A 24 29.66 4.57 5.03
CA LEU A 24 28.26 4.30 4.65
C LEU A 24 27.95 2.80 4.58
N LEU A 25 28.89 2.02 4.05
CA LEU A 25 28.78 0.57 3.87
C LEU A 25 29.16 -0.24 5.12
N LYS A 26 29.70 0.43 6.17
CA LYS A 26 30.17 -0.18 7.41
C LYS A 26 31.21 -1.28 7.16
N VAL A 27 32.19 -0.96 6.31
CA VAL A 27 33.28 -1.87 5.92
C VAL A 27 34.60 -1.11 5.88
N GLU A 28 35.71 -1.77 6.22
CA GLU A 28 37.05 -1.19 6.06
C GLU A 28 37.43 -1.12 4.57
N GLN A 29 38.13 -0.05 4.20
CA GLN A 29 38.52 0.20 2.80
C GLN A 29 39.37 -0.93 2.21
N ASP A 30 40.41 -1.37 2.92
CA ASP A 30 41.30 -2.42 2.42
C ASP A 30 40.58 -3.76 2.24
N LYS A 31 39.67 -4.09 3.17
CA LYS A 31 38.81 -5.28 3.07
C LYS A 31 37.87 -5.19 1.87
N LEU A 32 37.27 -4.02 1.62
CA LEU A 32 36.38 -3.81 0.48
C LEU A 32 37.14 -3.93 -0.85
N LEU A 33 38.27 -3.25 -0.98
CA LEU A 33 39.09 -3.30 -2.21
C LEU A 33 39.65 -4.71 -2.43
N ALA A 34 40.21 -5.34 -1.40
CA ALA A 34 40.66 -6.73 -1.52
C ALA A 34 39.52 -7.66 -1.92
N PHE A 35 38.30 -7.46 -1.39
CA PHE A 35 37.13 -8.25 -1.77
C PHE A 35 36.74 -8.06 -3.24
N LEU A 36 36.66 -6.81 -3.72
CA LEU A 36 36.21 -6.52 -5.09
C LEU A 36 37.24 -6.88 -6.16
N TYR A 37 38.54 -6.79 -5.86
CA TYR A 37 39.62 -6.96 -6.85
C TYR A 37 40.34 -8.32 -6.79
N LYS A 38 40.25 -9.10 -5.69
CA LYS A 38 40.88 -10.44 -5.63
C LYS A 38 40.09 -11.45 -6.48
N LYS A 39 40.68 -11.82 -7.62
CA LYS A 39 40.18 -12.73 -8.69
C LYS A 39 39.76 -14.16 -8.30
N LYS A 40 39.81 -14.60 -7.03
CA LYS A 40 39.71 -16.03 -6.68
C LYS A 40 38.28 -16.61 -6.59
N SER A 41 37.22 -15.81 -6.54
CA SER A 41 35.85 -16.38 -6.53
C SER A 41 34.79 -15.42 -7.05
N SER A 42 33.87 -15.91 -7.89
CA SER A 42 32.67 -15.14 -8.29
C SER A 42 31.86 -14.75 -7.06
N HIS A 43 31.50 -13.47 -6.93
CA HIS A 43 30.62 -12.96 -5.86
C HIS A 43 29.15 -13.32 -6.06
N TYR A 44 28.82 -14.06 -7.12
CA TYR A 44 27.48 -14.44 -7.51
C TYR A 44 27.34 -15.97 -7.64
N VAL A 45 26.10 -16.43 -7.55
CA VAL A 45 25.70 -17.80 -7.86
C VAL A 45 24.68 -17.73 -8.99
N SER A 46 24.88 -18.54 -10.02
CA SER A 46 23.98 -18.65 -11.17
C SER A 46 23.06 -19.85 -11.00
N PHE A 47 21.78 -19.67 -11.27
CA PHE A 47 20.80 -20.77 -11.33
C PHE A 47 19.72 -20.46 -12.37
N PHE A 48 18.97 -21.48 -12.77
CA PHE A 48 17.95 -21.35 -13.81
C PHE A 48 16.54 -21.32 -13.24
N ILE A 49 15.67 -20.52 -13.85
CA ILE A 49 14.21 -20.54 -13.64
C ILE A 49 13.54 -20.79 -15.00
N PRO A 50 12.53 -21.67 -15.11
CA PRO A 50 11.78 -21.86 -16.35
C PRO A 50 10.98 -20.59 -16.71
N LYS A 51 11.06 -20.15 -17.97
CA LYS A 51 10.15 -19.16 -18.55
C LYS A 51 8.84 -19.84 -18.92
N LYS A 52 7.78 -19.04 -19.10
CA LYS A 52 6.44 -19.52 -19.52
C LYS A 52 6.43 -20.26 -20.86
N ASN A 53 7.41 -20.00 -21.73
CA ASN A 53 7.57 -20.65 -23.03
C ASN A 53 8.51 -21.87 -22.97
N GLY A 54 8.84 -22.39 -21.78
CA GLY A 54 9.73 -23.55 -21.60
C GLY A 54 11.23 -23.22 -21.64
N THR A 55 11.64 -22.06 -22.17
CA THR A 55 13.06 -21.67 -22.19
C THR A 55 13.58 -21.32 -20.79
N ARG A 56 14.90 -21.39 -20.55
CA ARG A 56 15.49 -21.11 -19.23
C ARG A 56 15.86 -19.63 -19.08
N ARG A 57 15.60 -19.06 -17.89
CA ARG A 57 16.09 -17.74 -17.46
C ARG A 57 17.23 -17.94 -16.46
N THR A 58 18.41 -17.45 -16.79
CA THR A 58 19.55 -17.42 -15.88
C THR A 58 19.38 -16.30 -14.86
N ILE A 59 19.36 -16.65 -13.58
CA ILE A 59 19.36 -15.71 -12.46
C ILE A 59 20.75 -15.70 -11.84
N LYS A 60 21.29 -14.51 -11.60
CA LYS A 60 22.58 -14.31 -10.94
C LYS A 60 22.33 -13.63 -9.59
N ALA A 61 22.34 -14.41 -8.52
CA ALA A 61 22.11 -13.90 -7.17
C ALA A 61 23.44 -13.66 -6.43
N PRO A 62 23.63 -12.51 -5.77
CA PRO A 62 24.84 -12.24 -5.01
C PRO A 62 24.95 -13.14 -3.78
N LYS A 63 26.18 -13.57 -3.48
CA LYS A 63 26.57 -14.27 -2.25
C LYS A 63 26.37 -13.38 -1.03
N ARG A 64 26.39 -13.97 0.18
CA ARG A 64 26.03 -13.31 1.45
C ARG A 64 26.72 -11.95 1.66
N VAL A 65 28.04 -11.86 1.43
CA VAL A 65 28.81 -10.63 1.64
C VAL A 65 28.42 -9.54 0.63
N MET A 66 28.42 -9.85 -0.67
CA MET A 66 28.01 -8.91 -1.72
C MET A 66 26.56 -8.45 -1.53
N LYS A 67 25.66 -9.37 -1.16
CA LYS A 67 24.27 -9.07 -0.88
C LYS A 67 24.11 -8.11 0.32
N ARG A 68 24.98 -8.19 1.33
CA ARG A 68 25.01 -7.25 2.46
C ARG A 68 25.43 -5.85 1.99
N LEU A 69 26.54 -5.75 1.26
CA LEU A 69 27.04 -4.48 0.72
C LEU A 69 25.98 -3.78 -0.15
N GLN A 70 25.33 -4.53 -1.06
CA GLN A 70 24.27 -4.00 -1.90
C GLN A 70 23.05 -3.54 -1.10
N ARG A 71 22.69 -4.21 0.00
CA ARG A 71 21.57 -3.76 0.85
C ARG A 71 21.89 -2.50 1.63
N GLU A 72 23.10 -2.40 2.19
CA GLU A 72 23.53 -1.16 2.88
C GLU A 72 23.58 0.01 1.87
N LEU A 73 24.12 -0.22 0.67
CA LEU A 73 24.12 0.78 -0.40
C LEU A 73 22.71 1.20 -0.78
N LEU A 74 21.79 0.24 -0.96
CA LEU A 74 20.40 0.48 -1.37
C LEU A 74 19.69 1.48 -0.44
N VAL A 75 19.87 1.35 0.88
CA VAL A 75 19.25 2.26 1.87
C VAL A 75 19.65 3.72 1.64
N HIS A 76 20.90 3.96 1.23
CA HIS A 76 21.37 5.31 0.93
C HIS A 76 20.93 5.79 -0.44
N LEU A 77 20.89 4.91 -1.45
CA LEU A 77 20.41 5.24 -2.79
C LEU A 77 18.90 5.58 -2.82
N GLU A 78 18.08 4.91 -2.02
CA GLU A 78 16.64 5.14 -1.96
C GLU A 78 16.30 6.59 -1.55
N LYS A 79 17.15 7.24 -0.74
CA LYS A 79 16.98 8.65 -0.32
C LYS A 79 17.00 9.63 -1.49
N PHE A 80 17.69 9.27 -2.57
CA PHE A 80 17.84 10.10 -3.78
C PHE A 80 16.84 9.73 -4.88
N TYR A 81 16.02 8.70 -4.66
CA TYR A 81 15.11 8.20 -5.68
C TYR A 81 13.70 8.79 -5.53
N SER A 82 13.32 9.64 -6.48
CA SER A 82 11.93 10.05 -6.66
C SER A 82 11.34 9.39 -7.92
N PRO A 83 10.47 8.37 -7.78
CA PRO A 83 9.87 7.66 -8.92
C PRO A 83 8.94 8.56 -9.73
N LYS A 84 9.04 8.52 -11.07
CA LYS A 84 8.06 9.14 -11.98
C LYS A 84 6.70 8.48 -11.81
N SER A 85 5.59 9.21 -11.97
CA SER A 85 4.22 8.69 -11.84
C SER A 85 3.91 7.49 -12.75
N SER A 86 4.57 7.38 -13.90
CA SER A 86 4.42 6.27 -14.85
C SER A 86 5.23 5.00 -14.50
N SER A 87 6.18 5.05 -13.55
CA SER A 87 7.06 3.92 -13.23
C SER A 87 6.51 3.06 -12.09
N HIS A 88 5.97 1.88 -12.37
CA HIS A 88 5.35 1.02 -11.35
C HIS A 88 6.23 -0.14 -10.89
N GLY A 89 7.14 -0.61 -11.75
CA GLY A 89 8.03 -1.73 -11.44
C GLY A 89 9.05 -1.33 -10.37
N PHE A 90 9.24 -2.18 -9.36
CA PHE A 90 10.20 -1.98 -8.27
C PHE A 90 10.01 -0.69 -7.44
N VAL A 91 8.82 -0.09 -7.49
CA VAL A 91 8.52 1.13 -6.71
C VAL A 91 7.68 0.76 -5.49
N LYS A 92 8.12 1.20 -4.31
CA LYS A 92 7.39 1.00 -3.05
C LYS A 92 5.97 1.60 -3.14
N GLY A 93 4.97 0.83 -2.70
CA GLY A 93 3.56 1.24 -2.78
C GLY A 93 2.92 1.12 -4.17
N ARG A 94 3.67 0.63 -5.18
CA ARG A 94 3.13 0.30 -6.50
C ARG A 94 3.17 -1.21 -6.72
N SER A 95 2.27 -1.68 -7.56
CA SER A 95 2.08 -3.09 -7.88
C SER A 95 1.61 -3.25 -9.32
N ILE A 96 1.59 -4.50 -9.80
CA ILE A 96 0.97 -4.85 -11.08
C ILE A 96 -0.48 -4.36 -11.20
N LYS A 97 -1.23 -4.30 -10.09
CA LYS A 97 -2.59 -3.77 -10.06
C LYS A 97 -2.60 -2.27 -10.34
N THR A 98 -1.75 -1.50 -9.65
CA THR A 98 -1.65 -0.05 -9.88
C THR A 98 -1.21 0.29 -11.31
N ASN A 99 -0.38 -0.56 -11.92
CA ASN A 99 0.06 -0.41 -13.30
C ASN A 99 -1.10 -0.68 -14.27
N ALA A 100 -1.77 -1.81 -14.08
CA ALA A 100 -2.93 -2.22 -14.89
C ALA A 100 -4.10 -1.23 -14.80
N GLN A 101 -4.33 -0.60 -13.63
CA GLN A 101 -5.43 0.34 -13.40
C GLN A 101 -5.43 1.53 -14.36
N VAL A 102 -4.25 2.01 -14.76
CA VAL A 102 -4.12 3.16 -15.69
C VAL A 102 -4.70 2.83 -17.08
N HIS A 103 -4.66 1.56 -17.45
CA HIS A 103 -5.05 1.06 -18.77
C HIS A 103 -6.44 0.40 -18.77
N ALA A 104 -7.12 0.39 -17.63
CA ALA A 104 -8.43 -0.23 -17.48
C ALA A 104 -9.51 0.50 -18.32
N GLY A 105 -10.38 -0.26 -18.99
CA GLY A 105 -11.50 0.29 -19.75
C GLY A 105 -11.12 0.99 -21.06
N LYS A 106 -9.86 0.90 -21.50
CA LYS A 106 -9.37 1.61 -22.69
C LYS A 106 -9.66 0.84 -23.97
N ARG A 107 -9.90 1.56 -25.07
CA ARG A 107 -10.29 0.96 -26.36
C ARG A 107 -9.18 0.10 -26.95
N TYR A 108 -7.93 0.55 -26.83
CA TYR A 108 -6.75 -0.21 -27.23
C TYR A 108 -5.68 -0.18 -26.13
N VAL A 109 -4.96 -1.28 -25.98
CA VAL A 109 -3.76 -1.40 -25.14
C VAL A 109 -2.62 -1.89 -26.02
N PHE A 110 -1.54 -1.13 -26.08
CA PHE A 110 -0.31 -1.48 -26.78
C PHE A 110 0.78 -1.80 -25.77
N ASN A 111 1.30 -3.02 -25.81
CA ASN A 111 2.37 -3.47 -24.93
C ASN A 111 3.64 -3.72 -25.73
N ILE A 112 4.76 -3.26 -25.19
CA ILE A 112 6.11 -3.60 -25.67
C ILE A 112 6.93 -4.11 -24.47
N ASP A 113 7.97 -4.89 -24.76
CA ASP A 113 8.90 -5.45 -23.78
C ASP A 113 10.32 -5.14 -24.23
N LEU A 114 11.22 -4.83 -23.30
CA LEU A 114 12.62 -4.55 -23.61
C LEU A 114 13.45 -5.84 -23.59
N LYS A 115 14.20 -6.10 -24.66
CA LYS A 115 15.14 -7.24 -24.71
C LYS A 115 16.26 -7.04 -23.68
N ASP A 116 16.58 -8.10 -22.94
CA ASP A 116 17.73 -8.18 -22.01
C ASP A 116 17.91 -6.92 -21.14
N PHE A 117 16.81 -6.50 -20.51
CA PHE A 117 16.69 -5.21 -19.85
C PHE A 117 17.80 -4.91 -18.83
N PHE A 118 18.13 -5.86 -17.95
CA PHE A 118 19.19 -5.67 -16.96
C PHE A 118 20.58 -5.74 -17.58
N GLU A 119 20.74 -6.62 -18.58
CA GLU A 119 22.00 -6.84 -19.26
C GLU A 119 22.39 -5.65 -20.15
N ASN A 120 21.41 -4.89 -20.66
CA ASN A 120 21.62 -3.64 -21.38
C ASN A 120 22.02 -2.46 -20.46
N VAL A 121 21.96 -2.66 -19.14
CA VAL A 121 22.51 -1.73 -18.15
C VAL A 121 23.92 -2.18 -17.78
N HIS A 122 24.89 -1.75 -18.60
CA HIS A 122 26.30 -2.07 -18.40
C HIS A 122 26.99 -1.15 -17.38
N PHE A 123 28.17 -1.58 -16.93
CA PHE A 123 29.00 -0.96 -15.90
C PHE A 123 29.20 0.54 -16.11
N GLY A 124 29.51 0.95 -17.34
CA GLY A 124 29.68 2.36 -17.70
C GLY A 124 28.44 3.21 -17.43
N ARG A 125 27.23 2.70 -17.72
CA ARG A 125 25.97 3.41 -17.41
C ARG A 125 25.75 3.57 -15.91
N VAL A 126 26.06 2.53 -15.15
CA VAL A 126 25.94 2.55 -13.68
C VAL A 126 26.96 3.52 -13.07
N ARG A 127 28.21 3.50 -13.55
CA ARG A 127 29.23 4.46 -13.12
C ARG A 127 28.83 5.89 -13.44
N ASN A 128 28.40 6.16 -14.68
CA ASN A 128 27.98 7.50 -15.10
C ASN A 128 26.74 7.98 -14.34
N LEU A 129 25.83 7.09 -13.95
CA LEU A 129 24.72 7.43 -13.05
C LEU A 129 25.24 8.01 -11.72
N PHE A 130 26.24 7.37 -11.11
CA PHE A 130 26.79 7.83 -9.83
C PHE A 130 27.67 9.08 -9.97
N MET A 131 28.26 9.32 -11.14
CA MET A 131 29.00 10.57 -11.42
C MET A 131 28.05 11.75 -11.68
N ALA A 132 26.82 11.49 -12.12
CA ALA A 132 25.82 12.51 -12.40
C ALA A 132 25.09 12.99 -11.13
N GLU A 133 24.33 14.07 -11.26
CA GLU A 133 23.38 14.49 -10.23
C GLU A 133 22.32 13.40 -9.94
N PRO A 134 21.92 13.18 -8.67
CA PRO A 134 22.26 13.96 -7.47
C PRO A 134 23.52 13.48 -6.73
N PHE A 135 24.25 12.49 -7.25
CA PHE A 135 25.30 11.78 -6.52
C PHE A 135 26.66 12.46 -6.62
N LYS A 136 27.02 12.96 -7.81
CA LYS A 136 28.29 13.67 -8.09
C LYS A 136 29.53 12.94 -7.53
N ALA A 137 29.51 11.60 -7.53
CA ALA A 137 30.59 10.80 -6.98
C ALA A 137 31.84 10.93 -7.88
N PRO A 138 33.04 11.12 -7.31
CA PRO A 138 34.28 11.10 -8.08
C PRO A 138 34.47 9.77 -8.81
N HIS A 139 35.24 9.79 -9.90
CA HIS A 139 35.39 8.64 -10.80
C HIS A 139 35.79 7.34 -10.08
N ASN A 140 36.71 7.40 -9.12
CA ASN A 140 37.13 6.25 -8.31
C ASN A 140 35.98 5.70 -7.44
N VAL A 141 35.23 6.56 -6.76
CA VAL A 141 34.08 6.18 -5.92
C VAL A 141 32.96 5.57 -6.77
N ALA A 142 32.60 6.24 -7.87
CA ALA A 142 31.59 5.75 -8.81
C ALA A 142 31.97 4.39 -9.42
N THR A 143 33.26 4.16 -9.66
CA THR A 143 33.78 2.87 -10.13
C THR A 143 33.58 1.77 -9.08
N VAL A 144 33.91 2.03 -7.81
CA VAL A 144 33.68 1.08 -6.71
C VAL A 144 32.19 0.79 -6.52
N MET A 145 31.33 1.81 -6.57
CA MET A 145 29.89 1.62 -6.50
C MET A 145 29.35 0.78 -7.67
N ALA A 146 29.84 1.03 -8.89
CA ALA A 146 29.47 0.22 -10.05
C ALA A 146 29.97 -1.24 -9.92
N GLN A 147 31.14 -1.48 -9.33
CA GLN A 147 31.64 -2.85 -9.03
C GLN A 147 30.74 -3.57 -8.01
N ILE A 148 30.23 -2.85 -7.01
CA ILE A 148 29.26 -3.41 -6.06
C ILE A 148 27.95 -3.75 -6.76
N CYS A 149 27.46 -2.89 -7.67
CA CYS A 149 26.16 -3.06 -8.30
C CYS A 149 26.11 -4.06 -9.46
N CYS A 150 27.23 -4.24 -10.18
CA CYS A 150 27.29 -5.07 -11.38
C CYS A 150 27.86 -6.47 -11.09
N SER A 151 27.50 -7.44 -11.94
CA SER A 151 28.13 -8.73 -12.09
C SER A 151 28.62 -8.85 -13.52
N GLU A 152 29.89 -9.20 -13.74
CA GLU A 152 30.47 -9.34 -15.09
C GLU A 152 30.19 -8.10 -15.98
N GLY A 153 30.29 -6.91 -15.38
CA GLY A 153 30.12 -5.64 -16.08
C GLY A 153 28.68 -5.26 -16.43
N ARG A 154 27.65 -5.95 -15.92
CA ARG A 154 26.22 -5.63 -16.17
C ARG A 154 25.39 -5.76 -14.89
N LEU A 155 24.18 -5.21 -14.86
CA LEU A 155 23.26 -5.49 -13.76
C LEU A 155 22.83 -6.96 -13.78
N ALA A 156 22.77 -7.55 -12.59
CA ALA A 156 22.36 -8.94 -12.41
C ALA A 156 20.89 -9.04 -12.01
N GLN A 157 20.15 -9.95 -12.65
CA GLN A 157 18.84 -10.37 -12.19
C GLN A 157 18.99 -11.12 -10.86
N GLY A 158 18.50 -10.54 -9.76
CA GLY A 158 18.60 -11.10 -8.41
C GLY A 158 19.46 -10.29 -7.43
N ALA A 159 20.18 -9.27 -7.90
CA ALA A 159 20.90 -8.34 -7.02
C ALA A 159 19.97 -7.30 -6.40
N PRO A 160 20.02 -7.06 -5.07
CA PRO A 160 19.21 -6.03 -4.39
C PRO A 160 19.22 -4.63 -5.00
N THR A 161 20.35 -4.18 -5.55
CA THR A 161 20.47 -2.81 -6.11
C THR A 161 19.94 -2.69 -7.55
N SER A 162 19.97 -3.78 -8.34
CA SER A 162 19.58 -3.74 -9.76
C SER A 162 18.20 -3.14 -10.02
N PRO A 163 17.14 -3.48 -9.26
CA PRO A 163 15.82 -2.88 -9.42
C PRO A 163 15.83 -1.35 -9.35
N LEU A 164 16.46 -0.77 -8.32
CA LEU A 164 16.50 0.67 -8.13
C LEU A 164 17.36 1.36 -9.18
N ILE A 165 18.56 0.82 -9.45
CA ILE A 165 19.49 1.38 -10.43
C ILE A 165 18.88 1.39 -11.84
N SER A 166 18.20 0.31 -12.23
CA SER A 166 17.53 0.24 -13.53
C SER A 166 16.45 1.32 -13.67
N ASN A 167 15.70 1.59 -12.61
CA ASN A 167 14.72 2.68 -12.59
C ASN A 167 15.35 4.08 -12.65
N MET A 168 16.45 4.31 -11.92
CA MET A 168 17.18 5.58 -12.00
C MET A 168 17.70 5.85 -13.41
N ILE A 169 18.22 4.82 -14.08
CA ILE A 169 18.70 4.91 -15.46
C ILE A 169 17.55 5.16 -16.44
N CYS A 170 16.40 4.52 -16.24
CA CYS A 170 15.21 4.76 -17.05
C CYS A 170 14.54 6.11 -16.79
N ARG A 171 15.05 6.99 -15.91
CA ARG A 171 14.41 8.29 -15.62
C ARG A 171 14.30 9.18 -16.86
N LYS A 172 15.34 9.21 -17.72
CA LYS A 172 15.33 9.95 -18.99
C LYS A 172 14.32 9.33 -19.97
N LEU A 173 14.38 8.00 -20.12
CA LEU A 173 13.43 7.24 -20.94
C LEU A 173 11.98 7.54 -20.53
N ASP A 174 11.66 7.43 -19.24
CA ASP A 174 10.32 7.67 -18.71
C ASP A 174 9.84 9.10 -19.00
N ALA A 175 10.72 10.11 -18.91
CA ALA A 175 10.36 11.49 -19.22
C ALA A 175 10.04 11.68 -20.71
N GLN A 176 10.83 11.08 -21.61
CA GLN A 176 10.62 11.17 -23.05
C GLN A 176 9.35 10.41 -23.48
N LEU A 177 9.12 9.21 -22.94
CA LEU A 177 7.91 8.44 -23.23
C LEU A 177 6.64 9.09 -22.66
N GLN A 178 6.73 9.74 -21.50
CA GLN A 178 5.63 10.57 -20.99
C GLN A 178 5.31 11.74 -21.92
N ALA A 179 6.32 12.42 -22.46
CA ALA A 179 6.13 13.50 -23.41
C ALA A 179 5.49 13.00 -24.72
N LEU A 180 5.96 11.86 -25.24
CA LEU A 180 5.38 11.20 -26.40
C LEU A 180 3.92 10.76 -26.17
N ALA A 181 3.61 10.22 -24.99
CA ALA A 181 2.25 9.85 -24.64
C ALA A 181 1.33 11.07 -24.56
N LYS A 182 1.85 12.20 -24.05
CA LYS A 182 1.11 13.47 -23.97
C LYS A 182 0.80 14.02 -25.37
N SER A 183 1.78 14.01 -26.30
CA SER A 183 1.54 14.46 -27.68
C SER A 183 0.55 13.54 -28.41
N GLY A 184 0.65 12.22 -28.19
CA GLY A 184 -0.28 11.22 -28.71
C GLY A 184 -1.63 11.14 -27.97
N LYS A 185 -1.89 12.01 -26.98
CA LYS A 185 -3.12 12.03 -26.15
C LYS A 185 -3.49 10.65 -25.58
N CYS A 186 -2.50 9.88 -25.16
CA CYS A 186 -2.66 8.53 -24.63
C CYS A 186 -2.07 8.37 -23.23
N HIS A 187 -2.32 7.22 -22.60
CA HIS A 187 -1.77 6.92 -21.26
C HIS A 187 -0.54 6.02 -21.40
N PHE A 188 0.43 6.19 -20.51
CA PHE A 188 1.69 5.44 -20.51
C PHE A 188 2.08 4.99 -19.10
N THR A 189 2.50 3.73 -18.98
CA THR A 189 3.16 3.20 -17.78
C THR A 189 4.32 2.27 -18.15
N ARG A 190 5.28 2.12 -17.23
CA ARG A 190 6.40 1.17 -17.29
C ARG A 190 6.45 0.33 -16.02
N TYR A 191 6.52 -0.98 -16.17
CA TYR A 191 6.78 -1.94 -15.11
C TYR A 191 8.05 -2.71 -15.42
N ALA A 192 9.19 -2.22 -14.91
CA ALA A 192 10.51 -2.74 -15.27
C ALA A 192 10.76 -2.65 -16.79
N ASP A 193 10.82 -3.80 -17.47
CA ASP A 193 10.98 -4.01 -18.91
C ASP A 193 9.67 -3.94 -19.69
N ASP A 194 8.53 -4.19 -19.05
CA ASP A 194 7.21 -4.08 -19.66
C ASP A 194 6.80 -2.60 -19.78
N ILE A 195 6.49 -2.14 -20.98
CA ILE A 195 5.94 -0.80 -21.25
C ILE A 195 4.54 -0.96 -21.84
N SER A 196 3.60 -0.12 -21.37
CA SER A 196 2.21 -0.15 -21.81
C SER A 196 1.73 1.25 -22.19
N PHE A 197 1.15 1.36 -23.37
CA PHE A 197 0.37 2.50 -23.81
C PHE A 197 -1.11 2.10 -23.92
N SER A 198 -2.02 3.05 -23.72
CA SER A 198 -3.45 2.79 -23.97
C SER A 198 -4.19 4.00 -24.51
N PHE A 199 -5.14 3.71 -25.39
CA PHE A 199 -5.81 4.69 -26.24
C PHE A 199 -7.33 4.58 -26.10
N THR A 200 -8.01 5.72 -26.15
CA THR A 200 -9.47 5.82 -26.27
C THR A 200 -9.91 6.03 -27.72
N SER A 201 -8.99 6.42 -28.61
CA SER A 201 -9.24 6.71 -30.02
C SER A 201 -9.55 5.45 -30.86
N THR A 202 -10.15 5.67 -32.03
CA THR A 202 -10.33 4.62 -33.04
C THR A 202 -9.00 4.24 -33.70
N LEU A 203 -8.98 3.10 -34.39
CA LEU A 203 -7.79 2.60 -35.11
C LEU A 203 -7.17 3.66 -36.06
N ARG A 204 -8.01 4.41 -36.78
CA ARG A 204 -7.60 5.46 -37.73
C ARG A 204 -6.85 6.62 -37.05
N HIS A 205 -7.11 6.85 -35.77
CA HIS A 205 -6.54 7.96 -35.00
C HIS A 205 -5.56 7.46 -33.92
N LEU A 206 -4.95 6.30 -34.13
CA LEU A 206 -3.81 5.91 -33.30
C LEU A 206 -2.58 6.77 -33.68
N PRO A 207 -1.81 7.23 -32.69
CA PRO A 207 -0.61 8.03 -32.95
C PRO A 207 0.47 7.16 -33.58
N LYS A 208 0.75 7.39 -34.87
CA LYS A 208 1.76 6.64 -35.66
C LYS A 208 3.16 6.69 -35.07
N ASP A 209 3.49 7.77 -34.36
CA ASP A 209 4.76 7.91 -33.64
C ASP A 209 4.95 6.90 -32.49
N ILE A 210 3.85 6.30 -32.01
CA ILE A 210 3.85 5.32 -30.92
C ILE A 210 3.58 3.91 -31.45
N VAL A 211 2.58 3.77 -32.32
CA VAL A 211 2.17 2.46 -32.85
C VAL A 211 1.73 2.60 -34.29
N GLU A 212 2.24 1.70 -35.12
CA GLU A 212 1.85 1.55 -36.51
C GLU A 212 1.34 0.13 -36.75
N ILE A 213 0.49 -0.05 -37.76
CA ILE A 213 0.01 -1.36 -38.18
C ILE A 213 0.68 -1.65 -39.51
N SER A 214 1.49 -2.71 -39.53
CA SER A 214 2.17 -3.18 -40.73
C SER A 214 1.19 -3.75 -41.75
N GLU A 215 1.65 -3.97 -42.98
CA GLU A 215 0.85 -4.50 -44.09
C GLU A 215 0.23 -5.87 -43.74
N ASP A 216 0.98 -6.71 -43.01
CA ASP A 216 0.57 -8.00 -42.45
C ASP A 216 -0.32 -7.88 -41.20
N ARG A 217 -0.90 -6.69 -40.96
CA ARG A 217 -1.82 -6.35 -39.86
C ARG A 217 -1.25 -6.58 -38.47
N ARG A 218 0.08 -6.57 -38.32
CA ARG A 218 0.74 -6.66 -37.02
C ARG A 218 1.00 -5.26 -36.48
N ALA A 219 0.88 -5.11 -35.16
CA ALA A 219 1.25 -3.85 -34.53
C ALA A 219 2.77 -3.79 -34.34
N ILE A 220 3.38 -2.73 -34.83
CA ILE A 220 4.80 -2.43 -34.69
C ILE A 220 5.00 -1.13 -33.92
N PRO A 221 6.13 -0.95 -33.21
CA PRO A 221 6.46 0.32 -32.57
C PRO A 221 6.58 1.44 -33.61
N GLY A 222 6.00 2.60 -33.31
CA GLY A 222 6.13 3.78 -34.15
C GLY A 222 7.56 4.36 -34.13
N ARG A 223 7.88 5.17 -35.13
CA ARG A 223 9.23 5.71 -35.36
C ARG A 223 9.80 6.43 -34.12
N MET A 224 9.08 7.41 -33.57
CA MET A 224 9.58 8.17 -32.42
C MET A 224 9.76 7.30 -31.17
N LEU A 225 8.84 6.36 -30.94
CA LEU A 225 8.97 5.41 -29.83
C LEU A 225 10.25 4.59 -29.96
N GLU A 226 10.53 4.05 -31.15
CA GLU A 226 11.73 3.27 -31.39
C GLU A 226 13.01 4.10 -31.27
N GLU A 227 13.03 5.32 -31.81
CA GLU A 227 14.14 6.26 -31.68
C GLU A 227 14.44 6.61 -30.20
N ILE A 228 13.41 6.90 -29.40
CA ILE A 228 13.57 7.18 -27.96
C ILE A 228 14.15 5.96 -27.24
N ILE A 229 13.65 4.76 -27.52
CA ILE A 229 14.10 3.53 -26.86
C ILE A 229 15.57 3.24 -27.20
N LYS A 230 15.94 3.33 -28.48
CA LYS A 230 17.32 3.16 -28.97
C LYS A 230 18.26 4.23 -28.38
N ALA A 231 17.85 5.50 -28.35
CA ALA A 231 18.64 6.59 -27.78
C ALA A 231 18.90 6.44 -26.27
N ASN A 232 18.09 5.64 -25.57
CA ASN A 232 18.30 5.28 -24.16
C ASN A 232 19.03 3.94 -23.99
N GLY A 233 19.59 3.36 -25.05
CA GLY A 233 20.40 2.15 -25.01
C GLY A 233 19.58 0.89 -24.70
N PHE A 234 18.37 0.80 -25.23
CA PHE A 234 17.50 -0.38 -25.12
C PHE A 234 16.97 -0.79 -26.50
N THR A 235 16.50 -2.03 -26.60
CA THR A 235 15.95 -2.60 -27.83
C THR A 235 14.59 -3.24 -27.54
N ILE A 236 13.62 -3.02 -28.43
CA ILE A 236 12.26 -3.58 -28.29
C ILE A 236 12.25 -5.05 -28.68
N ASN A 237 11.48 -5.85 -27.95
CA ASN A 237 11.17 -7.23 -28.28
C ASN A 237 9.94 -7.32 -29.20
N SER A 238 10.20 -7.51 -30.49
CA SER A 238 9.16 -7.63 -31.53
C SER A 238 8.18 -8.78 -31.24
N GLU A 239 8.64 -9.94 -30.75
CA GLU A 239 7.80 -11.10 -30.48
C GLU A 239 6.78 -10.89 -29.35
N LYS A 240 7.09 -9.97 -28.43
CA LYS A 240 6.22 -9.64 -27.29
C LYS A 240 5.42 -8.36 -27.50
N THR A 241 5.66 -7.67 -28.62
CA THR A 241 4.95 -6.45 -28.99
C THR A 241 3.55 -6.81 -29.47
N ARG A 242 2.53 -6.15 -28.92
CA ARG A 242 1.13 -6.45 -29.26
C ARG A 242 0.22 -5.25 -29.04
N LEU A 243 -0.80 -5.14 -29.88
CA LEU A 243 -1.92 -4.20 -29.75
C LEU A 243 -3.21 -5.00 -29.55
N GLN A 244 -3.98 -4.67 -28.52
CA GLN A 244 -5.18 -5.42 -28.14
C GLN A 244 -6.40 -4.49 -28.10
N HIS A 245 -7.43 -4.81 -28.87
CA HIS A 245 -8.71 -4.08 -28.85
C HIS A 245 -9.58 -4.50 -27.66
N ARG A 246 -10.49 -3.65 -27.19
CA ARG A 246 -11.41 -3.93 -26.06
C ARG A 246 -12.30 -5.17 -26.24
N SER A 247 -12.55 -5.60 -27.49
CA SER A 247 -13.29 -6.85 -27.77
C SER A 247 -12.44 -8.12 -27.59
N GLN A 248 -11.13 -7.96 -27.49
CA GLN A 248 -10.16 -9.03 -27.21
C GLN A 248 -9.72 -8.93 -25.76
N ARG A 249 -9.14 -10.01 -25.21
CA ARG A 249 -8.57 -9.97 -23.85
C ARG A 249 -7.37 -9.02 -23.80
N GLN A 250 -7.55 -7.85 -23.19
CA GLN A 250 -6.48 -6.88 -22.96
C GLN A 250 -5.73 -7.22 -21.68
N MET A 251 -4.40 -7.20 -21.74
CA MET A 251 -3.53 -7.68 -20.65
C MET A 251 -2.38 -6.71 -20.36
N VAL A 252 -2.28 -6.27 -19.11
CA VAL A 252 -1.15 -5.48 -18.60
C VAL A 252 -0.54 -6.18 -17.40
N THR A 253 0.78 -6.45 -17.44
CA THR A 253 1.52 -7.12 -16.34
C THR A 253 0.85 -8.39 -15.81
N GLY A 254 0.20 -9.16 -16.70
CA GLY A 254 -0.49 -10.40 -16.33
C GLY A 254 -1.91 -10.25 -15.78
N LEU A 255 -2.49 -9.04 -15.77
CA LEU A 255 -3.88 -8.77 -15.39
C LEU A 255 -4.72 -8.39 -16.60
N VAL A 256 -5.97 -8.85 -16.62
CA VAL A 256 -6.99 -8.45 -17.59
C VAL A 256 -7.40 -7.00 -17.29
N VAL A 257 -7.51 -6.15 -18.31
CA VAL A 257 -7.82 -4.71 -18.13
C VAL A 257 -8.99 -4.20 -18.98
N ASN A 258 -9.78 -5.10 -19.56
CA ASN A 258 -10.92 -4.72 -20.42
C ASN A 258 -11.89 -3.72 -19.78
N GLU A 259 -12.14 -3.86 -18.47
CA GLU A 259 -13.03 -2.97 -17.70
C GLU A 259 -12.32 -2.50 -16.44
N VAL A 260 -11.94 -3.46 -15.58
CA VAL A 260 -11.15 -3.25 -14.36
C VAL A 260 -10.02 -4.26 -14.28
N PRO A 261 -8.90 -3.96 -13.58
CA PRO A 261 -7.83 -4.92 -13.38
C PRO A 261 -8.32 -6.20 -12.71
N ASN A 262 -8.13 -7.33 -13.38
CA ASN A 262 -8.67 -8.60 -12.91
C ASN A 262 -7.71 -9.77 -13.19
N VAL A 263 -7.82 -10.82 -12.38
CA VAL A 263 -7.17 -12.11 -12.64
C VAL A 263 -7.88 -12.83 -13.78
N THR A 264 -7.17 -13.72 -14.49
CA THR A 264 -7.80 -14.51 -15.55
C THR A 264 -8.78 -15.53 -14.96
N ARG A 265 -9.84 -15.84 -15.72
CA ARG A 265 -10.82 -16.88 -15.34
C ARG A 265 -10.15 -18.24 -15.11
N ASP A 266 -9.14 -18.57 -15.91
CA ASP A 266 -8.36 -19.80 -15.75
C ASP A 266 -7.60 -19.83 -14.43
N PHE A 267 -7.04 -18.70 -13.98
CA PHE A 267 -6.37 -18.62 -12.69
C PHE A 267 -7.34 -18.88 -11.53
N VAL A 268 -8.56 -18.32 -11.60
CA VAL A 268 -9.62 -18.55 -10.61
C VAL A 268 -10.07 -20.00 -10.62
N ARG A 269 -10.36 -20.57 -11.79
CA ARG A 269 -10.80 -21.96 -11.97
C ARG A 269 -9.77 -22.96 -11.45
N LEU A 270 -8.49 -22.76 -11.79
CA LEU A 270 -7.41 -23.60 -11.27
C LEU A 270 -7.31 -23.50 -9.75
N THR A 271 -7.41 -22.31 -9.17
CA THR A 271 -7.40 -22.14 -7.70
C THR A 271 -8.56 -22.87 -7.05
N SER A 272 -9.77 -22.76 -7.62
CA SER A 272 -10.96 -23.48 -7.16
C SER A 272 -10.78 -25.00 -7.25
N SER A 273 -10.19 -25.50 -8.33
CA SER A 273 -9.90 -26.93 -8.52
C SER A 273 -8.91 -27.44 -7.46
N MET A 274 -7.85 -26.67 -7.17
CA MET A 274 -6.89 -27.03 -6.12
C MET A 274 -7.52 -27.04 -4.72
N ILE A 275 -8.43 -26.11 -4.42
CA ILE A 275 -9.20 -26.11 -3.17
C ILE A 275 -10.12 -27.34 -3.10
N ASN A 276 -10.77 -27.70 -4.21
CA ASN A 276 -11.60 -28.91 -4.26
C ASN A 276 -10.77 -30.18 -4.06
N ALA A 277 -9.55 -30.23 -4.60
CA ALA A 277 -8.63 -31.34 -4.35
C ALA A 277 -8.28 -31.46 -2.85
N LEU A 278 -8.01 -30.33 -2.17
CA LEU A 278 -7.83 -30.32 -0.71
C LEU A 278 -9.05 -30.87 0.02
N LYS A 279 -10.26 -30.43 -0.36
CA LYS A 279 -11.52 -30.89 0.28
C LYS A 279 -11.77 -32.38 0.10
N ARG A 280 -11.53 -32.93 -1.10
CA ARG A 280 -11.86 -34.32 -1.44
C ARG A 280 -10.81 -35.33 -1.00
N TYR A 281 -9.53 -34.99 -1.13
CA TYR A 281 -8.43 -35.94 -0.98
C TYR A 281 -7.50 -35.62 0.20
N GLY A 282 -7.72 -34.51 0.90
CA GLY A 282 -6.81 -34.04 1.93
C GLY A 282 -5.53 -33.42 1.38
N ALA A 283 -4.72 -32.85 2.27
CA ALA A 283 -3.54 -32.07 1.89
C ALA A 283 -2.42 -32.93 1.30
N GLU A 284 -2.17 -34.12 1.85
CA GLU A 284 -1.05 -34.99 1.48
C GLU A 284 -1.21 -35.57 0.08
N LEU A 285 -2.37 -36.18 -0.23
CA LEU A 285 -2.65 -36.74 -1.55
C LEU A 285 -2.72 -35.66 -2.63
N ALA A 286 -3.32 -34.51 -2.32
CA ALA A 286 -3.38 -33.40 -3.25
C ALA A 286 -1.97 -32.83 -3.53
N GLU A 287 -1.09 -32.78 -2.53
CA GLU A 287 0.30 -32.41 -2.69
C GLU A 287 1.07 -33.42 -3.56
N ALA A 288 0.94 -34.72 -3.30
CA ALA A 288 1.57 -35.75 -4.11
C ALA A 288 1.20 -35.62 -5.60
N LYS A 289 -0.10 -35.45 -5.88
CA LYS A 289 -0.57 -35.26 -7.26
C LYS A 289 -0.06 -33.96 -7.89
N TYR A 290 0.02 -32.89 -7.12
CA TYR A 290 0.57 -31.62 -7.59
C TYR A 290 2.05 -31.72 -7.94
N LEU A 291 2.83 -32.47 -7.14
CA LEU A 291 4.24 -32.71 -7.39
C LEU A 291 4.48 -33.55 -8.66
N GLU A 292 3.60 -34.51 -8.96
CA GLU A 292 3.63 -35.24 -10.24
C GLU A 292 3.46 -34.30 -11.44
N ILE A 293 2.49 -33.38 -11.36
CA ILE A 293 2.24 -32.38 -12.42
C ILE A 293 3.47 -31.50 -12.61
N LEU A 294 4.08 -31.01 -11.52
CA LEU A 294 5.28 -30.17 -11.60
C LEU A 294 6.48 -30.91 -12.21
N LYS A 295 6.63 -32.21 -11.92
CA LYS A 295 7.67 -33.06 -12.55
C LYS A 295 7.43 -33.19 -14.06
N GLY A 296 6.17 -33.43 -14.47
CA GLY A 296 5.79 -33.49 -15.89
C GLY A 296 6.09 -32.19 -16.64
N ASP A 297 5.84 -31.05 -16.00
CA ASP A 297 6.10 -29.71 -16.58
C ASP A 297 7.59 -29.30 -16.52
N SER A 298 8.49 -30.18 -16.06
CA SER A 298 9.91 -29.87 -15.86
C SER A 298 10.17 -28.64 -14.97
N GLN A 299 9.31 -28.43 -13.97
CA GLN A 299 9.43 -27.30 -13.03
C GLN A 299 10.10 -27.76 -11.72
N PRO A 300 11.40 -27.49 -11.53
CA PRO A 300 12.09 -27.91 -10.32
C PRO A 300 11.64 -27.09 -9.11
N LEU A 301 11.47 -27.77 -7.98
CA LEU A 301 11.26 -27.13 -6.69
C LEU A 301 12.53 -26.45 -6.19
N GLN A 302 12.36 -25.31 -5.54
CA GLN A 302 13.44 -24.63 -4.82
C GLN A 302 13.85 -25.45 -3.58
N VAL A 303 15.09 -25.29 -3.11
CA VAL A 303 15.64 -26.02 -1.95
C VAL A 303 14.71 -25.97 -0.73
N ARG A 304 14.18 -24.79 -0.39
CA ARG A 304 13.25 -24.62 0.74
C ARG A 304 11.91 -25.34 0.55
N GLN A 305 11.46 -25.47 -0.69
CA GLN A 305 10.24 -26.21 -1.01
C GLN A 305 10.48 -27.71 -0.87
N ASN A 306 11.64 -28.22 -1.30
CA ASN A 306 12.03 -29.62 -1.11
C ASN A 306 12.10 -30.00 0.38
N VAL A 307 12.71 -29.15 1.21
CA VAL A 307 12.77 -29.39 2.67
C VAL A 307 11.35 -29.46 3.26
N ARG A 308 10.48 -28.50 2.91
CA ARG A 308 9.10 -28.48 3.40
C ARG A 308 8.31 -29.71 3.01
N VAL A 309 8.38 -30.14 1.76
CA VAL A 309 7.69 -31.35 1.27
C VAL A 309 8.17 -32.60 2.02
N ARG A 310 9.45 -32.66 2.42
CA ARG A 310 10.00 -33.79 3.18
C ARG A 310 9.58 -33.78 4.65
N GLU A 311 9.57 -32.60 5.27
CA GLU A 311 9.35 -32.46 6.72
C GLU A 311 7.88 -32.30 7.11
N ASN A 312 7.03 -31.77 6.23
CA ASN A 312 5.64 -31.44 6.53
C ASN A 312 4.75 -31.74 5.32
N ALA A 313 4.31 -32.99 5.20
CA ALA A 313 3.45 -33.44 4.12
C ALA A 313 2.17 -32.59 4.03
N GLY A 314 1.82 -32.15 2.82
CA GLY A 314 0.65 -31.32 2.55
C GLY A 314 0.80 -29.82 2.82
N ASP A 315 1.75 -29.38 3.67
CA ASP A 315 1.93 -27.95 3.97
C ASP A 315 2.35 -27.17 2.72
N PHE A 316 3.19 -27.74 1.85
CA PHE A 316 3.61 -27.03 0.65
C PHE A 316 2.42 -26.72 -0.27
N PHE A 317 1.54 -27.69 -0.53
CA PHE A 317 0.35 -27.48 -1.36
C PHE A 317 -0.63 -26.48 -0.73
N ILE A 318 -0.86 -26.55 0.58
CA ILE A 318 -1.67 -25.55 1.32
C ILE A 318 -1.09 -24.14 1.11
N LYS A 319 0.24 -23.97 1.22
CA LYS A 319 0.90 -22.67 0.99
C LYS A 319 0.78 -22.20 -0.45
N VAL A 320 0.84 -23.10 -1.44
CA VAL A 320 0.63 -22.75 -2.84
C VAL A 320 -0.80 -22.22 -3.04
N VAL A 321 -1.82 -22.95 -2.57
CA VAL A 321 -3.23 -22.52 -2.67
C VAL A 321 -3.45 -21.19 -1.93
N LYS A 322 -2.92 -21.05 -0.71
CA LYS A 322 -2.99 -19.78 0.05
C LYS A 322 -2.32 -18.63 -0.70
N GLY A 323 -1.18 -18.86 -1.34
CA GLY A 323 -0.50 -17.85 -2.16
C GLY A 323 -1.36 -17.38 -3.34
N ARG A 324 -2.06 -18.31 -3.99
CA ARG A 324 -3.01 -17.99 -5.07
C ARG A 324 -4.19 -17.17 -4.56
N LEU A 325 -4.77 -17.52 -3.42
CA LEU A 325 -5.84 -16.75 -2.78
C LEU A 325 -5.41 -15.33 -2.44
N ASN A 326 -4.22 -15.18 -1.84
CA ASN A 326 -3.65 -13.86 -1.53
C ASN A 326 -3.45 -13.01 -2.80
N TYR A 327 -3.05 -13.64 -3.91
CA TYR A 327 -2.94 -12.95 -5.19
C TYR A 327 -4.30 -12.50 -5.73
N ILE A 328 -5.33 -13.34 -5.65
CA ILE A 328 -6.71 -12.96 -6.01
C ILE A 328 -7.19 -11.80 -5.13
N GLN A 329 -6.96 -11.88 -3.81
CA GLN A 329 -7.29 -10.81 -2.86
C GLN A 329 -6.61 -9.49 -3.22
N MET A 330 -5.30 -9.52 -3.53
CA MET A 330 -4.54 -8.33 -3.90
C MET A 330 -5.13 -7.65 -5.14
N VAL A 331 -5.57 -8.44 -6.13
CA VAL A 331 -6.10 -7.92 -7.40
C VAL A 331 -7.56 -7.48 -7.25
N ARG A 332 -8.45 -8.38 -6.83
CA ARG A 332 -9.90 -8.18 -6.80
C ARG A 332 -10.41 -7.47 -5.54
N GLY A 333 -9.64 -7.45 -4.46
CA GLY A 333 -10.02 -6.87 -3.18
C GLY A 333 -10.55 -7.90 -2.17
N ARG A 334 -10.64 -7.48 -0.90
CA ARG A 334 -11.09 -8.35 0.22
C ARG A 334 -12.60 -8.55 0.25
N SER A 335 -13.35 -7.58 -0.28
CA SER A 335 -14.81 -7.58 -0.38
C SER A 335 -15.33 -8.40 -1.57
N ASP A 336 -14.46 -8.76 -2.52
CA ASP A 336 -14.87 -9.43 -3.75
C ASP A 336 -15.50 -10.81 -3.51
N ARG A 337 -16.69 -11.02 -4.08
CA ARG A 337 -17.48 -12.25 -3.90
C ARG A 337 -16.73 -13.51 -4.32
N VAL A 338 -15.95 -13.45 -5.41
CA VAL A 338 -15.19 -14.60 -5.92
C VAL A 338 -14.07 -14.97 -4.95
N TYR A 339 -13.30 -13.98 -4.49
CA TYR A 339 -12.28 -14.19 -3.47
C TYR A 339 -12.88 -14.76 -2.19
N ARG A 340 -13.94 -14.13 -1.66
CA ARG A 340 -14.55 -14.51 -0.37
C ARG A 340 -15.07 -15.95 -0.38
N ARG A 341 -15.77 -16.35 -1.44
CA ARG A 341 -16.20 -17.75 -1.63
C ARG A 341 -15.01 -18.71 -1.62
N LEU A 342 -13.97 -18.44 -2.42
CA LEU A 342 -12.79 -19.32 -2.47
C LEU A 342 -12.03 -19.35 -1.14
N ALA A 343 -11.97 -18.23 -0.42
CA ALA A 343 -11.34 -18.16 0.89
C ALA A 343 -12.12 -18.97 1.93
N TYR A 344 -13.45 -18.87 1.94
CA TYR A 344 -14.32 -19.74 2.75
C TYR A 344 -14.06 -21.22 2.43
N ASP A 345 -14.15 -21.59 1.15
CA ASP A 345 -13.94 -22.96 0.70
C ASP A 345 -12.57 -23.51 1.13
N PHE A 346 -11.53 -22.69 1.04
CA PHE A 346 -10.20 -23.05 1.50
C PHE A 346 -10.13 -23.24 3.02
N THR A 347 -10.78 -22.38 3.81
CA THR A 347 -10.79 -22.54 5.27
C THR A 347 -11.49 -23.82 5.72
N VAL A 348 -12.59 -24.20 5.04
CA VAL A 348 -13.24 -25.50 5.21
C VAL A 348 -12.29 -26.63 4.82
N ALA A 349 -11.62 -26.52 3.67
CA ALA A 349 -10.71 -27.55 3.16
C ALA A 349 -9.53 -27.87 4.08
N ILE A 350 -9.13 -26.94 4.95
CA ILE A 350 -8.03 -27.12 5.92
C ILE A 350 -8.52 -27.37 7.35
N GLY A 351 -9.83 -27.63 7.54
CA GLY A 351 -10.42 -27.91 8.85
C GLY A 351 -10.46 -26.71 9.81
N ARG A 352 -10.40 -25.48 9.29
CA ARG A 352 -10.45 -24.24 10.07
C ARG A 352 -11.53 -23.31 9.57
N GLU A 353 -12.76 -23.84 9.48
CA GLU A 353 -13.89 -23.10 8.92
C GLU A 353 -13.99 -21.69 9.50
N ASN A 354 -14.09 -20.71 8.60
CA ASN A 354 -14.26 -19.32 9.00
C ASN A 354 -15.53 -18.74 8.35
N PRO A 355 -16.67 -18.71 9.07
CA PRO A 355 -17.93 -18.21 8.54
C PRO A 355 -17.91 -16.71 8.23
N GLU A 356 -16.91 -15.95 8.72
CA GLU A 356 -16.74 -14.53 8.36
C GLU A 356 -16.64 -14.32 6.86
N PHE A 357 -16.16 -15.29 6.08
CA PHE A 357 -16.11 -15.17 4.62
C PHE A 357 -17.49 -15.28 3.93
N LYS A 358 -18.51 -15.81 4.61
CA LYS A 358 -19.90 -15.84 4.11
C LYS A 358 -20.61 -14.51 4.28
N LYS A 359 -20.24 -13.74 5.30
CA LYS A 359 -20.83 -12.44 5.60
C LYS A 359 -20.70 -11.47 4.44
N SER A 360 -21.59 -10.51 4.31
CA SER A 360 -21.36 -9.41 3.37
C SER A 360 -20.20 -8.53 3.88
N PRO A 361 -19.46 -7.82 3.01
CA PRO A 361 -18.49 -6.81 3.44
C PRO A 361 -19.13 -5.82 4.43
N GLU A 362 -20.40 -5.49 4.21
CA GLU A 362 -21.17 -4.56 5.02
C GLU A 362 -21.44 -5.10 6.43
N GLU A 363 -21.79 -6.38 6.56
CA GLU A 363 -21.94 -7.05 7.87
C GLU A 363 -20.63 -7.12 8.65
N ILE A 364 -19.51 -7.36 7.97
CA ILE A 364 -18.19 -7.39 8.63
C ILE A 364 -17.85 -6.01 9.17
N LEU A 365 -18.02 -4.98 8.34
CA LEU A 365 -17.73 -3.60 8.72
C LEU A 365 -18.67 -3.12 9.83
N GLY A 366 -19.97 -3.45 9.71
CA GLY A 366 -21.02 -3.11 10.66
C GLY A 366 -20.73 -3.55 12.10
N ASN A 367 -20.01 -4.65 12.31
CA ASN A 367 -19.62 -5.11 13.66
C ASN A 367 -18.81 -4.08 14.46
N SER A 368 -18.17 -3.13 13.78
CA SER A 368 -17.27 -2.15 14.37
C SER A 368 -17.83 -0.73 14.31
N ILE A 369 -19.10 -0.59 13.92
CA ILE A 369 -19.80 0.68 13.72
C ILE A 369 -20.97 0.73 14.70
N PHE A 370 -21.11 1.87 15.36
CA PHE A 370 -22.06 2.09 16.45
C PHE A 370 -23.01 3.22 16.11
N VAL A 371 -24.25 3.07 16.55
CA VAL A 371 -25.16 4.20 16.74
C VAL A 371 -24.63 4.98 17.94
N VAL A 372 -24.43 6.29 17.78
CA VAL A 372 -24.11 7.19 18.90
C VAL A 372 -25.37 7.95 19.25
N LYS A 373 -25.75 7.95 20.53
CA LYS A 373 -26.82 8.78 21.06
C LYS A 373 -26.24 9.79 22.03
N ASN A 374 -26.60 11.07 21.87
CA ASN A 374 -26.33 12.10 22.84
C ASN A 374 -27.61 12.40 23.61
N ILE A 375 -27.64 11.99 24.87
CA ILE A 375 -28.83 12.09 25.71
C ILE A 375 -29.17 13.55 26.03
N THR A 376 -28.22 14.48 25.93
CA THR A 376 -28.46 15.89 26.30
C THR A 376 -29.42 16.62 25.36
N ASP A 377 -29.41 16.27 24.08
CA ASP A 377 -30.19 16.94 23.03
C ASP A 377 -30.95 15.94 22.14
N ASP A 378 -31.01 14.67 22.54
CA ASP A 378 -31.60 13.55 21.81
C ASP A 378 -31.05 13.44 20.36
N SER A 379 -29.82 13.92 20.14
CA SER A 379 -29.17 13.83 18.84
C SER A 379 -28.56 12.45 18.63
N GLN A 380 -28.51 12.05 17.36
CA GLN A 380 -28.02 10.73 16.97
C GLN A 380 -27.02 10.86 15.82
N GLY A 381 -25.99 10.03 15.85
CA GLY A 381 -25.03 9.90 14.76
C GLY A 381 -24.46 8.50 14.65
N THR A 382 -23.34 8.41 13.94
CA THR A 382 -22.58 7.18 13.76
C THR A 382 -21.19 7.34 14.39
N ALA A 383 -20.68 6.28 15.00
CA ALA A 383 -19.29 6.15 15.39
C ALA A 383 -18.70 4.83 14.91
N PHE A 384 -17.38 4.70 14.96
CA PHE A 384 -16.74 3.43 14.66
C PHE A 384 -15.44 3.24 15.43
N LEU A 385 -15.11 1.98 15.73
CA LEU A 385 -13.87 1.60 16.39
C LEU A 385 -12.75 1.49 15.36
N LEU A 386 -11.71 2.30 15.53
CA LEU A 386 -10.60 2.43 14.58
C LEU A 386 -9.27 1.97 15.19
N ASP A 387 -8.55 1.12 14.46
CA ASP A 387 -7.31 0.47 14.92
C ASP A 387 -6.22 1.48 15.32
N GLY A 388 -5.70 1.31 16.54
CA GLY A 388 -4.72 2.19 17.17
C GLY A 388 -5.22 3.61 17.50
N VAL A 389 -6.50 3.92 17.30
CA VAL A 389 -7.06 5.25 17.55
C VAL A 389 -8.03 5.23 18.74
N GLY A 390 -9.12 4.48 18.64
CA GLY A 390 -10.25 4.53 19.57
C GLY A 390 -11.57 4.55 18.81
N ILE A 391 -12.66 4.96 19.47
CA ILE A 391 -13.96 5.17 18.84
C ILE A 391 -13.98 6.59 18.27
N VAL A 392 -14.28 6.73 16.98
CA VAL A 392 -14.26 8.01 16.26
C VAL A 392 -15.67 8.41 15.85
N THR A 393 -16.02 9.68 16.05
CA THR A 393 -17.25 10.31 15.54
C THR A 393 -17.01 11.82 15.28
N ASN A 394 -18.03 12.55 14.85
CA ASN A 394 -17.95 14.00 14.71
C ASN A 394 -18.14 14.73 16.05
N GLU A 395 -17.61 15.94 16.17
CA GLU A 395 -17.80 16.74 17.38
C GLU A 395 -19.25 17.20 17.51
N HIS A 396 -19.90 17.60 16.41
CA HIS A 396 -21.28 18.07 16.46
C HIS A 396 -22.29 17.00 16.90
N VAL A 397 -21.95 15.71 16.77
CA VAL A 397 -22.77 14.58 17.24
C VAL A 397 -22.74 14.45 18.77
N VAL A 398 -21.70 14.96 19.42
CA VAL A 398 -21.48 14.86 20.88
C VAL A 398 -21.29 16.24 21.52
N SER A 399 -21.82 17.28 20.86
CA SER A 399 -21.67 18.66 21.30
C SER A 399 -22.31 18.89 22.67
N GLY A 400 -21.76 19.81 23.44
CA GLY A 400 -22.27 20.15 24.78
C GLY A 400 -21.88 19.17 25.89
N VAL A 401 -21.17 18.09 25.57
CA VAL A 401 -20.75 17.08 26.56
C VAL A 401 -19.28 17.25 26.94
N SER A 402 -19.03 17.44 28.25
CA SER A 402 -17.67 17.50 28.81
C SER A 402 -17.08 16.09 29.00
N LYS A 403 -15.76 16.00 29.22
CA LYS A 403 -15.09 14.70 29.41
C LYS A 403 -15.63 13.89 30.58
N THR A 404 -16.05 14.55 31.66
CA THR A 404 -16.60 13.89 32.86
C THR A 404 -18.04 13.44 32.66
N MET A 405 -18.79 14.14 31.81
CA MET A 405 -20.18 13.78 31.50
C MET A 405 -20.29 12.73 30.39
N ALA A 406 -19.29 12.66 29.51
CA ALA A 406 -19.29 11.78 28.34
C ALA A 406 -19.66 10.31 28.61
N PRO A 407 -19.11 9.63 29.64
CA PRO A 407 -19.48 8.24 29.91
C PRO A 407 -20.94 8.02 30.31
N HIS A 408 -21.63 9.07 30.73
CA HIS A 408 -23.03 9.02 31.18
C HIS A 408 -24.02 9.55 30.16
N MET A 409 -23.58 10.49 29.31
CA MET A 409 -24.44 11.20 28.35
C MET A 409 -24.31 10.69 26.92
N ILE A 410 -23.21 10.00 26.60
CA ILE A 410 -22.98 9.42 25.27
C ILE A 410 -23.03 7.90 25.37
N SER A 411 -23.94 7.29 24.62
CA SER A 411 -24.03 5.83 24.50
C SER A 411 -23.73 5.36 23.07
N PHE A 412 -23.10 4.19 22.98
CA PHE A 412 -22.77 3.51 21.73
C PHE A 412 -23.55 2.21 21.65
N GLN A 413 -24.27 1.98 20.55
CA GLN A 413 -25.08 0.76 20.39
C GLN A 413 -24.71 0.03 19.09
N ARG A 414 -24.56 -1.29 19.16
CA ARG A 414 -24.40 -2.16 17.98
C ARG A 414 -25.77 -2.63 17.49
N VAL A 415 -25.94 -2.70 16.17
CA VAL A 415 -27.18 -3.23 15.59
C VAL A 415 -27.33 -4.71 15.89
N GLY A 416 -28.54 -5.09 16.27
CA GLY A 416 -28.87 -6.47 16.66
C GLY A 416 -28.50 -6.80 18.11
N GLU A 417 -28.01 -5.83 18.88
CA GLU A 417 -27.75 -5.97 20.31
C GLU A 417 -28.59 -4.99 21.12
N ASN A 418 -29.23 -5.49 22.19
CA ASN A 418 -29.90 -4.65 23.19
C ASN A 418 -28.92 -4.09 24.23
N LYS A 419 -27.63 -4.04 23.89
CA LYS A 419 -26.57 -3.57 24.78
C LYS A 419 -26.09 -2.19 24.32
N GLU A 420 -26.14 -1.23 25.24
CA GLU A 420 -25.47 0.06 25.10
C GLU A 420 -24.10 0.00 25.80
N TYR A 421 -23.11 0.61 25.17
CA TYR A 421 -21.73 0.68 25.62
C TYR A 421 -21.39 2.13 25.97
N ALA A 422 -20.63 2.33 27.05
CA ALA A 422 -20.10 3.64 27.44
C ALA A 422 -18.59 3.73 27.13
N ALA A 423 -18.09 4.92 26.81
CA ALA A 423 -16.67 5.15 26.56
C ALA A 423 -16.23 6.52 27.09
N GLU A 424 -14.94 6.67 27.36
CA GLU A 424 -14.38 7.92 27.89
C GLU A 424 -13.96 8.86 26.77
N LEU A 425 -14.40 10.12 26.81
CA LEU A 425 -13.99 11.13 25.82
C LEU A 425 -12.52 11.53 26.05
N ILE A 426 -11.66 11.27 25.06
CA ILE A 426 -10.25 11.69 25.10
C ILE A 426 -10.17 13.17 24.69
N LEU A 427 -10.70 13.51 23.52
CA LEU A 427 -10.61 14.83 22.91
C LEU A 427 -11.76 15.04 21.92
N SER A 428 -12.35 16.23 21.95
CA SER A 428 -13.28 16.74 20.95
C SER A 428 -12.82 18.12 20.47
N ASP A 429 -13.05 18.44 19.20
CA ASP A 429 -12.66 19.72 18.61
C ASP A 429 -13.63 20.17 17.52
N LYS A 430 -14.24 21.34 17.74
CA LYS A 430 -15.23 21.96 16.84
C LYS A 430 -14.68 22.30 15.46
N LYS A 431 -13.40 22.69 15.36
CA LYS A 431 -12.78 23.12 14.10
C LYS A 431 -12.47 21.92 13.21
N ALA A 432 -11.99 20.84 13.82
CA ALA A 432 -11.74 19.58 13.14
C ALA A 432 -13.02 18.77 12.88
N ASP A 433 -14.12 19.09 13.58
CA ASP A 433 -15.37 18.34 13.65
C ASP A 433 -15.12 16.85 13.97
N LEU A 434 -14.25 16.60 14.96
CA LEU A 434 -13.87 15.26 15.38
C LEU A 434 -13.94 15.11 16.90
N ALA A 435 -14.48 13.98 17.34
CA ALA A 435 -14.43 13.51 18.72
C ALA A 435 -13.90 12.08 18.77
N ILE A 436 -12.99 11.81 19.72
CA ILE A 436 -12.38 10.49 19.92
C ILE A 436 -12.61 10.04 21.35
N PHE A 437 -13.19 8.85 21.47
CA PHE A 437 -13.43 8.17 22.74
C PHE A 437 -12.51 6.96 22.87
N GLN A 438 -12.14 6.65 24.10
CA GLN A 438 -11.37 5.48 24.45
C GLN A 438 -12.30 4.32 24.81
N PRO A 439 -12.26 3.19 24.08
CA PRO A 439 -13.04 2.01 24.44
C PRO A 439 -12.57 1.44 25.80
N ASN A 440 -13.53 1.00 26.61
CA ASN A 440 -13.28 0.25 27.84
C ASN A 440 -13.22 -1.28 27.57
N GLY A 441 -13.13 -2.07 28.65
CA GLY A 441 -13.01 -3.54 28.54
C GLY A 441 -14.19 -4.24 27.84
N GLU A 442 -15.34 -3.58 27.71
CA GLU A 442 -16.52 -4.15 27.04
C GLU A 442 -16.36 -4.26 25.52
N PHE A 443 -15.48 -3.44 24.94
CA PHE A 443 -15.20 -3.45 23.50
C PHE A 443 -14.15 -4.49 23.09
N ARG A 444 -13.58 -5.25 24.04
CA ARG A 444 -12.42 -6.15 23.79
C ARG A 444 -12.64 -7.19 22.69
N ASN A 445 -13.88 -7.61 22.48
CA ASN A 445 -14.27 -8.63 21.50
C ASN A 445 -14.72 -8.03 20.16
N ILE A 446 -14.69 -6.70 20.03
CA ILE A 446 -15.06 -6.01 18.81
C ILE A 446 -13.79 -5.75 18.00
N PRO A 447 -13.63 -6.37 16.82
CA PRO A 447 -12.44 -6.13 16.00
C PRO A 447 -12.43 -4.68 15.51
N PRO A 448 -11.32 -3.94 15.60
CA PRO A 448 -11.26 -2.58 15.10
C PRO A 448 -11.19 -2.54 13.57
N LEU A 449 -11.72 -1.47 12.97
CA LEU A 449 -11.58 -1.18 11.54
C LEU A 449 -10.14 -0.81 11.22
N ARG A 450 -9.66 -1.26 10.06
CA ARG A 450 -8.28 -0.99 9.60
C ARG A 450 -8.21 0.37 8.93
N LYS A 451 -7.21 1.17 9.30
CA LYS A 451 -6.86 2.40 8.60
C LYS A 451 -6.19 2.11 7.26
N ALA A 452 -6.50 2.90 6.23
CA ALA A 452 -5.77 2.84 4.98
C ALA A 452 -4.32 3.32 5.17
N ASN A 453 -3.35 2.57 4.65
CA ASN A 453 -1.94 2.98 4.67
C ASN A 453 -1.67 4.18 3.74
N ARG A 454 -2.47 4.32 2.69
CA ARG A 454 -2.39 5.42 1.73
C ARG A 454 -3.41 6.48 2.11
N THR A 455 -2.95 7.69 2.38
CA THR A 455 -3.79 8.87 2.67
C THR A 455 -4.16 9.67 1.43
N THR A 456 -3.45 9.47 0.31
CA THR A 456 -3.72 10.18 -0.93
C THR A 456 -4.97 9.64 -1.61
N ILE A 457 -6.02 10.44 -1.68
CA ILE A 457 -7.26 10.15 -2.40
C ILE A 457 -7.23 10.88 -3.75
N ARG A 458 -7.84 10.30 -4.79
CA ARG A 458 -7.95 10.91 -6.13
C ARG A 458 -9.41 11.04 -6.54
N PRO A 459 -9.76 12.01 -7.40
CA PRO A 459 -11.08 12.05 -8.03
C PRO A 459 -11.43 10.72 -8.71
N MET A 460 -12.71 10.38 -8.68
CA MET A 460 -13.31 9.16 -9.23
C MET A 460 -12.84 7.86 -8.55
N GLU A 461 -12.21 7.93 -7.38
CA GLU A 461 -11.94 6.71 -6.59
C GLU A 461 -13.25 6.20 -5.95
N SER A 462 -13.51 4.90 -6.09
CA SER A 462 -14.64 4.18 -5.50
C SER A 462 -14.59 4.24 -3.97
N VAL A 463 -15.72 4.59 -3.36
CA VAL A 463 -15.87 4.70 -1.91
C VAL A 463 -17.21 4.13 -1.43
N LEU A 464 -17.21 3.71 -0.18
CA LEU A 464 -18.35 3.15 0.53
C LEU A 464 -18.50 3.88 1.87
N SER A 465 -19.70 4.33 2.19
CA SER A 465 -20.06 4.87 3.51
C SER A 465 -21.05 3.92 4.18
N ILE A 466 -20.89 3.72 5.49
CA ILE A 466 -21.82 2.95 6.32
C ILE A 466 -22.19 3.80 7.53
N GLY A 467 -23.47 3.91 7.82
CA GLY A 467 -23.96 4.68 8.97
C GLY A 467 -25.40 4.35 9.35
N PHE A 468 -25.94 5.15 10.27
CA PHE A 468 -27.26 4.94 10.88
C PHE A 468 -28.13 6.20 10.82
N PRO A 469 -28.74 6.50 9.67
CA PRO A 469 -29.67 7.61 9.57
C PRO A 469 -30.96 7.31 10.35
N LYS A 470 -31.29 8.17 11.33
CA LYS A 470 -32.53 8.11 12.13
C LYS A 470 -32.86 6.69 12.59
N TYR A 471 -31.94 6.08 13.33
CA TYR A 471 -32.04 4.68 13.72
C TYR A 471 -33.28 4.47 14.58
N ARG A 472 -34.07 3.46 14.22
CA ARG A 472 -35.11 2.86 15.06
C ARG A 472 -34.74 1.41 15.30
N ASP A 473 -35.11 0.86 16.45
CA ASP A 473 -34.82 -0.53 16.79
C ASP A 473 -35.22 -1.47 15.64
N GLY A 474 -34.26 -2.31 15.21
CA GLY A 474 -34.42 -3.21 14.06
C GLY A 474 -34.01 -2.64 12.69
N SER A 475 -33.61 -1.37 12.59
CA SER A 475 -33.15 -0.78 11.32
C SER A 475 -31.78 -1.34 10.90
N ALA A 476 -31.64 -1.73 9.62
CA ALA A 476 -30.36 -2.14 9.07
C ALA A 476 -29.41 -0.96 8.84
N HIS A 477 -28.11 -1.24 8.63
CA HIS A 477 -27.14 -0.22 8.25
C HIS A 477 -27.54 0.48 6.95
N TYR A 478 -27.45 1.81 6.90
CA TYR A 478 -27.52 2.54 5.64
C TYR A 478 -26.17 2.46 4.96
N ILE A 479 -26.19 1.93 3.73
CA ILE A 479 -24.99 1.72 2.93
C ILE A 479 -25.10 2.57 1.68
N ALA A 480 -24.15 3.46 1.49
CA ALA A 480 -24.06 4.28 0.29
C ALA A 480 -22.73 4.03 -0.44
N ARG A 481 -22.81 3.87 -1.76
CA ARG A 481 -21.66 3.64 -2.63
C ARG A 481 -21.63 4.70 -3.72
N GLY A 482 -20.43 5.13 -4.07
CA GLY A 482 -20.20 6.04 -5.19
C GLY A 482 -18.73 6.35 -5.33
N HIS A 483 -18.41 7.54 -5.80
CA HIS A 483 -17.06 7.98 -6.08
C HIS A 483 -16.77 9.32 -5.44
N THR A 484 -15.49 9.52 -5.13
CA THR A 484 -14.95 10.83 -4.78
C THR A 484 -14.98 11.76 -5.99
N THR A 485 -15.26 13.04 -5.78
CA THR A 485 -15.35 14.02 -6.86
C THR A 485 -14.22 15.03 -6.75
N GLN A 486 -14.23 15.87 -5.72
CA GLN A 486 -13.25 16.93 -5.52
C GLN A 486 -12.87 17.10 -4.05
N ARG A 487 -11.63 17.54 -3.80
CA ARG A 487 -11.19 17.98 -2.48
C ARG A 487 -11.53 19.45 -2.31
N ARG A 488 -12.16 19.82 -1.20
CA ARG A 488 -12.41 21.20 -0.80
C ARG A 488 -11.85 21.47 0.59
N ARG A 489 -11.39 22.69 0.80
CA ARG A 489 -10.96 23.18 2.11
C ARG A 489 -11.88 24.30 2.53
N GLN A 490 -12.58 24.11 3.64
CA GLN A 490 -13.49 25.08 4.23
C GLN A 490 -12.87 25.59 5.53
N VAL A 491 -12.23 26.77 5.49
CA VAL A 491 -11.53 27.40 6.62
C VAL A 491 -10.58 26.42 7.33
N ASP A 492 -11.04 25.74 8.38
CA ASP A 492 -10.28 24.80 9.22
C ASP A 492 -10.59 23.31 8.93
N LEU A 493 -11.52 23.01 8.02
CA LEU A 493 -11.97 21.65 7.68
C LEU A 493 -11.61 21.28 6.23
N ASP A 494 -10.83 20.21 6.06
CA ASP A 494 -10.59 19.59 4.75
C ASP A 494 -11.64 18.52 4.49
N LEU A 495 -12.31 18.56 3.34
CA LEU A 495 -13.33 17.60 2.92
C LEU A 495 -13.05 17.03 1.54
N TRP A 496 -13.31 15.74 1.38
CA TRP A 496 -13.51 15.12 0.06
C TRP A 496 -15.00 14.97 -0.21
N LEU A 497 -15.45 15.49 -1.35
CA LEU A 497 -16.83 15.38 -1.77
C LEU A 497 -17.09 14.08 -2.53
N VAL A 498 -18.35 13.65 -2.54
CA VAL A 498 -18.81 12.43 -3.20
C VAL A 498 -20.02 12.66 -4.10
N ASP A 499 -20.25 11.76 -5.04
CA ASP A 499 -21.35 11.80 -6.04
C ASP A 499 -22.66 11.16 -5.55
N PHE A 500 -22.80 10.91 -4.26
CA PHE A 500 -24.00 10.33 -3.65
C PHE A 500 -24.44 11.10 -2.41
N THR A 501 -25.72 10.98 -2.08
CA THR A 501 -26.36 11.66 -0.95
C THR A 501 -25.98 11.01 0.38
N LEU A 502 -25.58 11.82 1.37
CA LEU A 502 -25.51 11.38 2.77
C LEU A 502 -26.74 11.87 3.53
N ILE A 503 -27.45 10.94 4.13
CA ILE A 503 -28.61 11.24 4.99
C ILE A 503 -28.12 11.61 6.40
N GLU A 504 -28.86 12.51 7.06
CA GLU A 504 -28.70 12.86 8.48
C GLU A 504 -28.64 11.61 9.37
N GLY A 505 -27.62 11.54 10.24
CA GLY A 505 -27.27 10.36 11.06
C GLY A 505 -26.12 9.51 10.51
N ASN A 506 -25.70 9.73 9.25
CA ASN A 506 -24.42 9.21 8.75
C ASN A 506 -23.20 9.97 9.30
N SER A 507 -23.39 11.16 9.86
CA SER A 507 -22.33 11.97 10.47
C SER A 507 -21.52 11.13 11.48
N GLY A 508 -20.20 11.19 11.37
CA GLY A 508 -19.27 10.46 12.21
C GLY A 508 -19.00 9.02 11.74
N GLY A 509 -19.74 8.55 10.72
CA GLY A 509 -19.56 7.21 10.16
C GLY A 509 -18.28 7.05 9.32
N PRO A 510 -17.78 5.82 9.15
CA PRO A 510 -16.57 5.58 8.38
C PRO A 510 -16.81 5.57 6.86
N PHE A 511 -15.87 6.16 6.13
CA PHE A 511 -15.71 5.99 4.69
C PHE A 511 -14.63 4.94 4.39
N PHE A 512 -14.89 4.04 3.44
CA PHE A 512 -14.01 2.94 3.07
C PHE A 512 -13.57 2.99 1.61
N ASN A 513 -12.38 2.46 1.35
CA ASN A 513 -11.95 2.08 0.00
C ASN A 513 -12.36 0.63 -0.36
N ASP A 514 -12.10 0.21 -1.60
CA ASP A 514 -12.37 -1.17 -2.08
C ASP A 514 -11.63 -2.28 -1.28
N SER A 515 -10.63 -1.92 -0.48
CA SER A 515 -9.90 -2.86 0.39
C SER A 515 -10.53 -3.00 1.78
N MET A 516 -11.69 -2.37 2.02
CA MET A 516 -12.37 -2.30 3.32
C MET A 516 -11.52 -1.61 4.39
N GLU A 517 -10.70 -0.65 3.98
CA GLU A 517 -9.89 0.18 4.88
C GLU A 517 -10.51 1.57 5.00
N VAL A 518 -10.54 2.12 6.22
CA VAL A 518 -11.07 3.45 6.49
C VAL A 518 -10.18 4.51 5.84
N ILE A 519 -10.79 5.38 5.05
CA ILE A 519 -10.15 6.52 4.35
C ILE A 519 -10.65 7.88 4.84
N GLY A 520 -11.67 7.91 5.71
CA GLY A 520 -12.18 9.15 6.29
C GLY A 520 -13.40 8.97 7.19
N VAL A 521 -13.89 10.10 7.71
CA VAL A 521 -15.06 10.22 8.59
C VAL A 521 -16.12 11.05 7.88
N ALA A 522 -17.32 10.51 7.70
CA ALA A 522 -18.44 11.19 7.10
C ALA A 522 -18.68 12.54 7.80
N ALA A 523 -18.84 13.59 7.02
CA ALA A 523 -19.10 14.93 7.53
C ALA A 523 -20.05 15.65 6.57
N ARG A 524 -21.03 16.35 7.15
CA ARG A 524 -21.90 17.23 6.38
C ARG A 524 -21.19 18.57 6.21
N GLY A 525 -21.10 19.10 4.99
CA GLY A 525 -20.67 20.48 4.79
C GLY A 525 -21.60 21.43 5.56
N ALA A 526 -21.05 22.45 6.22
CA ALA A 526 -21.86 23.42 6.97
C ALA A 526 -22.83 24.13 6.00
N SER A 527 -24.13 23.87 6.16
CA SER A 527 -25.19 24.43 5.34
C SER A 527 -25.97 25.46 6.15
N ASN A 528 -25.70 26.74 5.90
CA ASN A 528 -26.69 27.81 6.18
C ASN A 528 -27.73 27.93 5.05
N ASN A 529 -27.69 27.07 4.02
CA ASN A 529 -28.73 26.97 2.99
C ASN A 529 -28.96 25.50 2.60
N ILE A 530 -30.21 25.04 2.73
CA ILE A 530 -30.64 23.64 2.52
C ILE A 530 -30.49 23.21 1.04
N GLU A 531 -30.46 24.15 0.10
CA GLU A 531 -30.35 23.87 -1.34
C GLU A 531 -28.94 23.51 -1.85
N SER A 532 -27.90 23.60 -1.01
CA SER A 532 -26.51 23.36 -1.42
C SER A 532 -25.72 22.46 -0.46
N ALA A 533 -26.39 21.44 0.10
CA ALA A 533 -25.74 20.45 0.96
C ALA A 533 -24.61 19.73 0.21
N LEU A 534 -23.35 20.02 0.58
CA LEU A 534 -22.18 19.32 0.09
C LEU A 534 -21.97 18.06 0.93
N TYR A 535 -22.08 16.89 0.29
CA TYR A 535 -21.83 15.60 0.92
C TYR A 535 -20.37 15.21 0.77
N GLY A 536 -19.73 14.88 1.89
CA GLY A 536 -18.33 14.51 1.89
C GLY A 536 -17.87 13.86 3.17
N PHE A 537 -16.56 13.78 3.30
CA PHE A 537 -15.91 13.22 4.47
C PHE A 537 -14.59 13.92 4.78
N ILE A 538 -14.27 13.97 6.06
CA ILE A 538 -12.99 14.39 6.60
C ILE A 538 -11.97 13.29 6.24
N PRO A 539 -10.93 13.56 5.44
CA PRO A 539 -10.00 12.53 5.03
C PRO A 539 -9.18 12.02 6.21
N LEU A 540 -8.73 10.77 6.11
CA LEU A 540 -7.84 10.14 7.10
C LEU A 540 -6.56 10.96 7.34
N GLU A 541 -6.10 11.75 6.37
CA GLU A 541 -5.02 12.71 6.53
C GLU A 541 -5.30 13.74 7.64
N SER A 542 -6.51 14.28 7.70
CA SER A 542 -6.95 15.23 8.73
C SER A 542 -7.10 14.55 10.09
N LEU A 543 -7.68 13.35 10.12
CA LEU A 543 -7.74 12.54 11.34
C LEU A 543 -6.34 12.20 11.87
N ASN A 544 -5.40 11.86 11.00
CA ASN A 544 -4.02 11.59 11.38
C ASN A 544 -3.31 12.83 11.96
N ARG A 545 -3.57 14.03 11.43
CA ARG A 545 -3.09 15.29 12.02
C ARG A 545 -3.71 15.53 13.39
N PHE A 546 -5.00 15.24 13.54
CA PHE A 546 -5.71 15.39 14.80
C PHE A 546 -5.12 14.50 15.91
N ILE A 547 -4.90 13.22 15.64
CA ILE A 547 -4.31 12.28 16.62
C ILE A 547 -2.80 12.48 16.84
N ALA A 548 -2.14 13.29 16.01
CA ALA A 548 -0.74 13.66 16.18
C ALA A 548 -0.56 14.90 17.07
N ARG A 549 -1.65 15.59 17.47
CA ARG A 549 -1.56 16.74 18.37
C ARG A 549 -1.01 16.34 19.74
N LYS A 550 -0.22 17.23 20.34
CA LYS A 550 0.46 16.97 21.62
C LYS A 550 -0.52 16.71 22.76
N ASP A 551 -1.64 17.44 22.80
CA ASP A 551 -2.71 17.25 23.77
C ASP A 551 -3.38 15.89 23.63
N PHE A 552 -3.71 15.45 22.42
CA PHE A 552 -4.26 14.11 22.18
C PHE A 552 -3.30 13.01 22.65
N VAL A 553 -2.03 13.07 22.22
CA VAL A 553 -1.02 12.06 22.58
C VAL A 553 -0.82 12.01 24.09
N PHE A 554 -0.77 13.17 24.75
CA PHE A 554 -0.64 13.28 26.19
C PHE A 554 -1.85 12.67 26.92
N LEU A 555 -3.07 13.08 26.55
CA LEU A 555 -4.31 12.60 27.16
C LEU A 555 -4.51 11.10 26.97
N LYS A 556 -4.23 10.60 25.76
CA LYS A 556 -4.28 9.17 25.46
C LYS A 556 -3.30 8.38 26.33
N LYS A 557 -2.07 8.87 26.48
CA LYS A 557 -1.05 8.22 27.31
C LYS A 557 -1.40 8.26 28.80
N ILE A 558 -1.99 9.35 29.30
CA ILE A 558 -2.52 9.40 30.67
C ILE A 558 -3.57 8.32 30.86
N HIS A 559 -4.52 8.20 29.95
CA HIS A 559 -5.58 7.20 30.06
C HIS A 559 -5.00 5.76 30.02
N GLU A 560 -4.07 5.48 29.10
CA GLU A 560 -3.38 4.18 29.02
C GLU A 560 -2.63 3.81 30.33
N LEU A 561 -2.07 4.80 31.03
CA LEU A 561 -1.38 4.61 32.32
C LEU A 561 -2.35 4.54 33.52
N SER A 562 -3.50 5.21 33.43
CA SER A 562 -4.45 5.36 34.56
C SER A 562 -5.40 4.16 34.70
N GLY A 563 -5.43 3.25 33.72
CA GLY A 563 -6.12 1.97 33.84
C GLY A 563 -7.59 2.08 34.23
N SER A 564 -8.37 2.97 33.58
CA SER A 564 -9.82 3.14 33.79
C SER A 564 -10.25 3.50 35.23
N LYS A 565 -9.44 4.26 35.99
CA LYS A 565 -9.86 4.88 37.24
C LYS A 565 -10.11 6.39 37.04
N LEU A 566 -11.35 6.82 37.27
CA LEU A 566 -11.84 8.20 37.10
C LEU A 566 -10.92 9.24 37.78
N LEU A 567 -10.59 10.31 37.06
CA LEU A 567 -10.03 11.54 37.62
C LEU A 567 -11.20 12.42 38.12
N GLY A 568 -11.32 12.61 39.43
CA GLY A 568 -12.28 13.56 40.04
C GLY A 568 -11.70 14.98 40.17
N PRO A 569 -12.54 16.03 40.23
CA PRO A 569 -12.09 17.41 40.39
C PRO A 569 -11.81 17.75 41.87
N LEU A 570 -10.74 18.49 42.16
CA LEU A 570 -10.51 19.12 43.47
C LEU A 570 -10.25 20.61 43.32
N THR A 571 -11.05 21.39 44.04
CA THR A 571 -10.96 22.83 44.25
C THR A 571 -9.88 23.15 45.28
N MET A 572 -8.96 24.07 44.97
CA MET A 572 -8.05 24.68 45.96
C MET A 572 -8.03 26.20 45.79
N ARG A 573 -8.31 26.92 46.89
CA ARG A 573 -8.14 28.37 47.00
C ARG A 573 -6.64 28.72 47.00
N SER A 574 -6.24 29.69 46.18
CA SER A 574 -4.93 30.34 46.29
C SER A 574 -5.04 31.63 47.09
N GLY A 575 -4.04 31.92 47.91
CA GLY A 575 -3.94 33.15 48.70
C GLY A 575 -3.55 34.40 47.90
N ASN A 576 -3.75 34.40 46.56
CA ASN A 576 -3.63 35.59 45.70
C ASN A 576 -4.25 35.31 44.32
N GLY A 577 -5.58 35.39 44.23
CA GLY A 577 -6.33 35.96 43.09
C GLY A 577 -6.14 35.52 41.62
N VAL A 578 -5.35 34.51 41.26
CA VAL A 578 -5.21 34.07 39.85
C VAL A 578 -5.28 32.54 39.73
N PHE A 579 -6.16 32.06 38.85
CA PHE A 579 -6.38 30.65 38.52
C PHE A 579 -5.47 30.22 37.35
N SER A 580 -4.67 29.16 37.55
CA SER A 580 -4.00 28.44 36.45
C SER A 580 -4.01 26.94 36.72
N GLU A 581 -4.65 26.15 35.86
CA GLU A 581 -4.73 24.69 35.98
C GLU A 581 -3.41 24.01 35.59
N VAL A 582 -2.76 23.36 36.56
CA VAL A 582 -1.63 22.44 36.33
C VAL A 582 -1.93 21.14 37.06
N TYR A 583 -1.97 20.02 36.33
CA TYR A 583 -2.32 18.68 36.82
C TYR A 583 -1.06 17.90 37.27
N LEU A 584 -0.95 17.55 38.56
CA LEU A 584 0.02 16.56 39.05
C LEU A 584 -0.60 15.64 40.12
N ALA A 585 -0.11 14.40 40.13
CA ALA A 585 -0.61 13.27 40.91
C ALA A 585 -0.50 13.49 42.44
N GLY A 586 -1.61 13.26 43.16
CA GLY A 586 -1.64 13.19 44.61
C GLY A 586 -1.14 11.85 45.13
N LYS A 587 -0.20 11.88 46.09
CA LYS A 587 0.24 10.73 46.90
C LYS A 587 -0.82 10.39 47.97
N TYR A 588 -1.03 9.09 48.23
CA TYR A 588 -0.97 8.35 49.52
C TYR A 588 -1.42 6.90 49.23
N GLY A 589 -0.77 5.80 49.64
CA GLY A 589 0.43 5.60 50.44
C GLY A 589 1.14 4.27 50.10
N GLY A 590 2.39 4.17 50.56
CA GLY A 590 3.08 2.91 50.86
C GLY A 590 3.54 2.01 49.71
N CYS A 591 4.64 2.34 49.02
CA CYS A 591 5.69 1.35 48.72
C CYS A 591 6.97 2.04 48.20
N ARG A 592 8.10 1.80 48.85
CA ARG A 592 9.43 2.29 48.43
C ARG A 592 9.92 1.50 47.22
N LEU A 593 10.17 2.17 46.09
CA LEU A 593 10.99 1.63 45.00
C LEU A 593 12.25 2.50 44.84
N LYS A 594 13.42 1.85 44.99
CA LYS A 594 14.76 2.44 44.84
C LYS A 594 14.99 2.88 43.39
N PRO A 595 15.74 3.97 43.15
CA PRO A 595 16.14 4.36 41.80
C PRO A 595 17.24 3.44 41.26
N ALA A 596 17.02 2.86 40.07
CA ALA A 596 18.10 2.30 39.25
C ALA A 596 18.83 3.45 38.55
N LYS A 597 20.16 3.49 38.74
CA LYS A 597 21.09 4.44 38.12
C LYS A 597 21.13 4.23 36.60
N ILE A 598 21.16 5.33 35.85
CA ILE A 598 21.66 5.37 34.47
C ILE A 598 23.18 5.40 34.52
#